data_AF-A0A1I7UZ20-F1
#
_entry.id   AF-A0A1I7UZ20-F1
#
_cell.length_a   1.000
_cell.length_b   1.000
_cell.length_c   1.000
_cell.angle_alpha   90.00
_cell.angle_beta   90.00
_cell.angle_gamma   90.00
#
_symmetry.space_group_name_H-M   'P 1'
#
loop_
_entity.id
_entity.type
_entity.pdbx_description
1 polymer ?
#
loop_
_entity_poly.entity_id
_entity_poly.type
_entity_poly.pdbx_seq_one_letter_code
_entity_poly.pdbx_strand_id
1 'polypeptide(L)'
;MTEIESRFRRLQMKEEEEKSLLSNYELKTKQDQKMLARREQLLREGKELSELDEEIGVTNRMREDDWQKASEGLEKKYRFDQKSTVGGTTVEDRQIDRKLVLIVKQRLGEKKGGYSTPWILPQMKNREGETLRQTAERCIGELSGTDLSVEISGNAPFGVYTHRYPSPIAQKTGATGAKIFFYTANLSVIPKEFRVNPDDVSEFQWVNRDEFWSTVPGTQYKKAARYAFLE
;
A
#
# COMPACT_ATOMS: atom_id res chain seq x y z
N MET A 1 7.71 -7.12 9.75
CA MET A 1 7.76 -8.21 10.73
C MET A 1 8.50 -7.71 11.95
N THR A 2 7.88 -7.74 13.12
CA THR A 2 8.53 -7.35 14.37
C THR A 2 9.57 -8.39 14.80
N GLU A 3 10.42 -8.06 15.77
CA GLU A 3 11.43 -9.01 16.29
C GLU A 3 10.76 -10.25 16.91
N ILE A 4 9.65 -10.03 17.64
CA ILE A 4 8.88 -11.09 18.27
C ILE A 4 8.25 -12.01 17.21
N GLU A 5 7.63 -11.44 16.19
CA GLU A 5 7.10 -12.21 15.05
C GLU A 5 8.20 -13.02 14.34
N SER A 6 9.36 -12.41 14.13
CA SER A 6 10.51 -13.08 13.51
C SER A 6 10.98 -14.27 14.34
N ARG A 7 11.04 -14.10 15.66
CA ARG A 7 11.42 -15.17 16.59
C ARG A 7 10.38 -16.28 16.61
N PHE A 8 9.10 -15.92 16.67
CA PHE A 8 8.00 -16.87 16.66
C PHE A 8 7.97 -17.68 15.36
N ARG A 9 8.09 -17.02 14.21
CA ARG A 9 8.19 -17.68 12.90
C ARG A 9 9.34 -18.67 12.84
N ARG A 10 10.53 -18.30 13.34
CA ARG A 10 11.68 -19.23 13.39
C ARG A 10 11.40 -20.47 14.25
N LEU A 11 10.71 -20.31 15.38
CA LEU A 11 10.34 -21.44 16.22
C LEU A 11 9.32 -22.34 15.52
N GLN A 12 8.29 -21.75 14.88
CA GLN A 12 7.30 -22.51 14.12
C GLN A 12 7.94 -23.28 12.95
N MET A 13 8.84 -22.65 12.19
CA MET A 13 9.53 -23.33 11.10
C MET A 13 10.37 -24.51 11.59
N LYS A 14 11.05 -24.38 12.73
CA LYS A 14 11.80 -25.50 13.34
C LYS A 14 10.88 -26.62 13.79
N GLU A 15 9.78 -26.30 14.44
CA GLU A 15 8.81 -27.31 14.87
C GLU A 15 8.19 -28.04 13.68
N GLU A 16 7.91 -27.31 12.59
CA GLU A 16 7.45 -27.87 11.33
C GLU A 16 8.49 -28.79 10.71
N GLU A 17 9.76 -28.37 10.63
CA GLU A 17 10.87 -29.19 10.15
C GLU A 17 11.03 -30.48 10.97
N GLU A 18 11.03 -30.39 12.31
CA GLU A 18 11.19 -31.53 13.22
C GLU A 18 10.05 -32.56 13.11
N LYS A 19 8.83 -32.09 12.83
CA LYS A 19 7.64 -32.94 12.69
C LYS A 19 7.35 -33.35 11.26
N SER A 20 8.06 -32.80 10.28
CA SER A 20 7.86 -33.10 8.87
C SER A 20 8.51 -34.42 8.47
N LEU A 21 7.98 -35.02 7.40
CA LEU A 21 8.63 -36.14 6.73
C LEU A 21 9.58 -35.59 5.66
N LEU A 22 10.59 -36.39 5.34
CA LEU A 22 11.52 -36.08 4.25
C LEU A 22 10.75 -35.88 2.93
N SER A 23 10.94 -34.71 2.34
CA SER A 23 10.40 -34.37 1.04
C SER A 23 11.08 -35.18 -0.07
N ASN A 24 10.42 -35.31 -1.22
CA ASN A 24 11.01 -35.94 -2.40
C ASN A 24 12.33 -35.26 -2.83
N TYR A 25 12.44 -33.95 -2.59
CA TYR A 25 13.66 -33.20 -2.81
C TYR A 25 14.79 -33.70 -1.92
N GLU A 26 14.59 -33.79 -0.61
CA GLU A 26 15.61 -34.25 0.33
C GLU A 26 15.97 -35.73 0.14
N LEU A 27 14.98 -36.57 -0.18
CA LEU A 27 15.21 -37.98 -0.51
C LEU A 27 16.11 -38.11 -1.73
N LYS A 28 15.84 -37.35 -2.80
CA LYS A 28 16.67 -37.31 -3.99
C LYS A 28 18.06 -36.75 -3.69
N THR A 29 18.18 -35.68 -2.89
CA THR A 29 19.49 -35.14 -2.50
C THR A 29 20.35 -36.18 -1.76
N LYS A 30 19.73 -37.00 -0.89
CA LYS A 30 20.44 -38.11 -0.23
C LYS A 30 20.85 -39.21 -1.21
N GLN A 31 20.03 -39.51 -2.23
CA GLN A 31 20.38 -40.47 -3.28
C GLN A 31 21.54 -39.93 -4.14
N ASP A 32 21.43 -38.70 -4.63
CA ASP A 32 22.45 -38.01 -5.41
C ASP A 32 23.82 -38.02 -4.69
N GLN A 33 23.85 -37.72 -3.38
CA GLN A 33 25.08 -37.75 -2.58
C GLN A 33 25.70 -39.15 -2.50
N LYS A 34 24.89 -40.20 -2.35
CA LYS A 34 25.38 -41.59 -2.33
C LYS A 34 25.95 -41.99 -3.69
N MET A 35 25.29 -41.60 -4.77
CA MET A 35 25.75 -41.89 -6.13
C MET A 35 27.08 -41.17 -6.42
N LEU A 36 27.21 -39.91 -6.02
CA LEU A 36 28.46 -39.15 -6.14
C LEU A 36 29.61 -39.77 -5.30
N ALA A 37 29.35 -40.16 -4.06
CA ALA A 37 30.37 -40.83 -3.24
C ALA A 37 30.82 -42.17 -3.84
N ARG A 38 29.90 -42.94 -4.42
CA ARG A 38 30.19 -44.19 -5.13
C ARG A 38 31.02 -43.93 -6.40
N ARG A 39 30.72 -42.86 -7.15
CA ARG A 39 31.49 -42.41 -8.31
C ARG A 39 32.95 -42.14 -7.93
N GLU A 40 33.18 -41.40 -6.86
CA GLU A 40 34.53 -41.06 -6.37
C GLU A 40 35.33 -42.29 -5.93
N GLN A 41 34.66 -43.33 -5.42
CA GLN A 41 35.31 -44.60 -5.08
C GLN A 41 35.71 -45.38 -6.34
N LEU A 42 34.80 -45.52 -7.31
CA LEU A 42 35.07 -46.23 -8.57
C LEU A 42 36.16 -45.53 -9.40
N LEU A 43 36.19 -44.20 -9.38
CA LEU A 43 37.28 -43.40 -9.94
C LEU A 43 38.64 -43.72 -9.29
N ARG A 44 38.69 -43.83 -7.96
CA ARG A 44 39.90 -44.23 -7.24
C ARG A 44 40.33 -45.66 -7.54
N GLU A 45 39.38 -46.55 -7.81
CA GLU A 45 39.61 -47.94 -8.19
C GLU A 45 39.91 -48.14 -9.69
N GLY A 46 39.86 -47.07 -10.50
CA GLY A 46 40.18 -47.11 -11.93
C GLY A 46 39.17 -47.87 -12.80
N LYS A 47 37.92 -48.02 -12.36
CA LYS A 47 36.85 -48.71 -13.09
C LYS A 47 36.04 -47.74 -13.95
N GLU A 48 35.42 -48.25 -15.03
CA GLU A 48 34.56 -47.44 -15.90
C GLU A 48 33.30 -46.92 -15.18
N LEU A 49 32.92 -45.68 -15.52
CA LEU A 49 31.88 -44.89 -14.85
C LEU A 49 30.60 -44.74 -15.69
N SER A 50 30.56 -45.36 -16.87
CA SER A 50 29.57 -45.06 -17.90
C SER A 50 28.13 -45.31 -17.44
N GLU A 51 27.89 -46.38 -16.69
CA GLU A 51 26.54 -46.72 -16.18
C GLU A 51 26.07 -45.75 -15.09
N LEU A 52 26.99 -45.18 -14.32
CA LEU A 52 26.67 -44.31 -13.20
C LEU A 52 26.37 -42.87 -13.64
N ASP A 53 26.97 -42.42 -14.74
CA ASP A 53 26.76 -41.07 -15.30
C ASP A 53 25.40 -40.91 -15.97
N GLU A 54 24.84 -41.97 -16.56
CA GLU A 54 23.47 -41.96 -17.11
C GLU A 54 22.40 -41.90 -16.00
N GLU A 55 22.66 -42.53 -14.84
CA GLU A 55 21.75 -42.58 -13.70
C GLU A 55 21.76 -41.29 -12.86
N ILE A 56 22.89 -40.57 -12.82
CA ILE A 56 23.04 -39.33 -12.03
C ILE A 56 22.22 -38.16 -12.60
N GLY A 57 21.91 -38.15 -13.90
CA GLY A 57 21.01 -37.18 -14.54
C GLY A 57 21.22 -35.73 -14.09
N VAL A 58 20.13 -34.99 -13.88
CA VAL A 58 20.18 -33.64 -13.27
C VAL A 58 20.14 -33.76 -11.75
N THR A 59 21.26 -33.51 -11.11
CA THR A 59 21.40 -33.46 -9.64
C THR A 59 20.59 -32.30 -9.07
N ASN A 60 20.08 -32.44 -7.85
CA ASN A 60 19.40 -31.35 -7.15
C ASN A 60 20.27 -30.08 -7.01
N ARG A 61 21.61 -30.22 -6.88
CA ARG A 61 22.55 -29.08 -6.87
C ARG A 61 22.47 -28.23 -8.15
N MET A 62 22.40 -28.87 -9.32
CA MET A 62 22.27 -28.14 -10.60
C MET A 62 20.95 -27.37 -10.65
N ARG A 63 19.88 -27.94 -10.06
CA ARG A 63 18.57 -27.27 -9.97
C ARG A 63 18.62 -26.07 -9.01
N GLU A 64 19.33 -26.18 -7.88
CA GLU A 64 19.55 -25.06 -6.96
C GLU A 64 20.27 -23.91 -7.66
N ASP A 65 21.32 -24.19 -8.43
CA ASP A 65 22.05 -23.19 -9.20
C ASP A 65 21.15 -22.49 -10.23
N ASP A 66 20.30 -23.25 -10.93
CA ASP A 66 19.35 -22.69 -11.90
C ASP A 66 18.27 -21.83 -11.21
N TRP A 67 17.76 -22.27 -10.06
CA TRP A 67 16.83 -21.48 -9.24
C TRP A 67 17.48 -20.20 -8.71
N GLN A 68 18.75 -20.27 -8.28
CA GLN A 68 19.48 -19.10 -7.82
C GLN A 68 19.67 -18.10 -8.95
N LYS A 69 20.11 -18.53 -10.14
CA LYS A 69 20.22 -17.66 -11.33
C LYS A 69 18.89 -17.03 -11.70
N ALA A 70 17.79 -17.79 -11.65
CA ALA A 70 16.45 -17.27 -11.89
C ALA A 70 16.05 -16.22 -10.83
N SER A 71 16.34 -16.49 -9.55
CA SER A 71 16.11 -15.56 -8.45
C SER A 71 16.89 -14.25 -8.64
N GLU A 72 18.17 -14.33 -8.98
CA GLU A 72 19.00 -13.14 -9.27
C GLU A 72 18.46 -12.36 -10.49
N GLY A 73 17.97 -13.05 -11.51
CA GLY A 73 17.32 -12.43 -12.66
C GLY A 73 16.04 -11.68 -12.28
N LEU A 74 15.22 -12.28 -11.41
CA LEU A 74 14.01 -11.64 -10.87
C LEU A 74 14.35 -10.45 -9.97
N GLU A 75 15.33 -10.59 -9.09
CA GLU A 75 15.77 -9.51 -8.20
C GLU A 75 16.30 -8.32 -8.98
N LYS A 76 17.09 -8.54 -10.05
CA LYS A 76 17.54 -7.48 -10.96
C LYS A 76 16.38 -6.79 -11.67
N LYS A 77 15.36 -7.55 -12.09
CA LYS A 77 14.22 -7.05 -12.85
C LYS A 77 13.28 -6.21 -11.97
N TYR A 78 12.97 -6.68 -10.77
CA TYR A 78 11.94 -6.09 -9.90
C TYR A 78 12.49 -5.29 -8.73
N ARG A 79 13.80 -5.40 -8.45
CA ARG A 79 14.51 -4.66 -7.40
C ARG A 79 13.75 -4.66 -6.07
N PHE A 80 13.38 -5.84 -5.58
CA PHE A 80 12.55 -6.01 -4.39
C PHE A 80 13.08 -5.28 -3.13
N ASP A 81 14.39 -5.01 -3.06
CA ASP A 81 15.05 -4.31 -1.94
C ASP A 81 15.03 -2.78 -2.05
N GLN A 82 14.71 -2.22 -3.23
CA GLN A 82 14.47 -0.79 -3.36
C GLN A 82 13.10 -0.44 -2.79
N LYS A 83 13.02 -0.29 -1.47
CA LYS A 83 11.95 0.53 -0.87
C LYS A 83 12.06 1.90 -1.53
N SER A 84 11.09 2.24 -2.39
CA SER A 84 11.06 3.50 -3.14
C SER A 84 11.51 4.65 -2.25
N THR A 85 12.72 5.10 -2.52
CA THR A 85 13.41 6.09 -1.71
C THR A 85 12.63 7.39 -1.84
N VAL A 86 12.02 7.78 -0.72
CA VAL A 86 11.70 9.16 -0.29
C VAL A 86 11.91 10.21 -1.39
N GLY A 87 10.82 10.69 -2.00
CA GLY A 87 10.86 11.90 -2.84
C GLY A 87 9.85 12.00 -3.98
N GLY A 88 9.11 10.93 -4.29
CA GLY A 88 8.07 10.99 -5.32
C GLY A 88 6.78 11.63 -4.79
N THR A 89 6.35 12.72 -5.41
CA THR A 89 5.01 13.33 -5.26
C THR A 89 3.91 12.47 -5.90
N THR A 90 4.26 11.29 -6.44
CA THR A 90 3.35 10.35 -7.10
C THR A 90 2.82 9.33 -6.10
N VAL A 91 1.52 9.05 -6.20
CA VAL A 91 0.66 8.32 -5.24
C VAL A 91 1.12 6.87 -4.98
N GLU A 92 1.88 6.29 -5.90
CA GLU A 92 1.93 4.84 -6.09
C GLU A 92 3.01 4.12 -5.26
N ASP A 93 4.11 4.80 -4.94
CA ASP A 93 5.33 4.09 -4.53
C ASP A 93 5.82 4.41 -3.12
N ARG A 94 5.26 5.40 -2.43
CA ARG A 94 5.88 5.91 -1.19
C ARG A 94 5.75 4.94 -0.01
N GLN A 95 4.56 4.38 0.24
CA GLN A 95 4.28 3.49 1.38
C GLN A 95 3.15 2.49 1.06
N ILE A 96 3.48 1.41 0.34
CA ILE A 96 2.53 0.35 -0.04
C ILE A 96 2.07 -0.46 1.19
N ASP A 97 2.87 -0.46 2.25
CA ASP A 97 2.62 -1.20 3.48
C ASP A 97 1.59 -0.54 4.41
N ARG A 98 1.16 0.69 4.12
CA ARG A 98 0.28 1.47 5.00
C ARG A 98 -0.86 2.10 4.23
N LYS A 99 -2.00 2.28 4.90
CA LYS A 99 -3.11 3.07 4.36
C LYS A 99 -2.72 4.56 4.25
N LEU A 100 -2.82 5.10 3.04
CA LEU A 100 -2.65 6.52 2.75
C LEU A 100 -4.00 7.20 2.54
N VAL A 101 -4.10 8.45 3.00
CA VAL A 101 -5.30 9.28 2.86
C VAL A 101 -4.95 10.57 2.13
N LEU A 102 -5.81 10.99 1.21
CA LEU A 102 -5.66 12.23 0.47
C LEU A 102 -6.04 13.43 1.34
N ILE A 103 -5.13 14.40 1.44
CA ILE A 103 -5.38 15.75 1.96
C ILE A 103 -5.16 16.78 0.85
N VAL A 104 -5.90 17.89 0.93
CA VAL A 104 -5.90 18.94 -0.08
C VAL A 104 -5.91 20.32 0.55
N LYS A 105 -5.39 21.31 -0.17
CA LYS A 105 -5.65 22.73 0.05
C LYS A 105 -6.62 23.23 -1.01
N GLN A 106 -7.87 23.41 -0.64
CA GLN A 106 -8.93 23.84 -1.56
C GLN A 106 -8.94 25.37 -1.71
N ARG A 107 -9.21 25.84 -2.92
CA ARG A 107 -9.43 27.27 -3.20
C ARG A 107 -10.91 27.58 -2.96
N LEU A 108 -11.18 28.50 -2.03
CA LEU A 108 -12.53 28.99 -1.75
C LEU A 108 -12.66 30.45 -2.21
N GLY A 109 -13.66 30.75 -3.04
CA GLY A 109 -13.91 32.08 -3.60
C GLY A 109 -13.63 32.16 -5.10
N GLU A 110 -13.45 33.38 -5.63
CA GLU A 110 -13.24 33.56 -7.07
C GLU A 110 -11.91 32.94 -7.56
N LYS A 111 -12.00 32.27 -8.71
CA LYS A 111 -11.05 31.29 -9.29
C LYS A 111 -9.58 31.73 -9.45
N LYS A 112 -9.22 32.99 -9.18
CA LYS A 112 -7.84 33.50 -9.35
C LYS A 112 -7.29 34.37 -8.20
N GLY A 113 -8.04 34.52 -7.11
CA GLY A 113 -7.60 35.26 -5.91
C GLY A 113 -8.22 34.77 -4.59
N GLY A 114 -8.91 33.62 -4.63
CA GLY A 114 -9.60 33.03 -3.49
C GLY A 114 -8.66 32.58 -2.37
N TYR A 115 -9.21 32.52 -1.16
CA TYR A 115 -8.55 32.01 0.03
C TYR A 115 -8.24 30.52 -0.15
N SER A 116 -7.00 30.12 0.06
CA SER A 116 -6.64 28.70 0.13
C SER A 116 -6.86 28.19 1.55
N THR A 117 -7.58 27.08 1.69
CA THR A 117 -7.82 26.48 3.00
C THR A 117 -6.52 25.96 3.61
N PRO A 118 -6.45 25.79 4.94
CA PRO A 118 -5.46 24.88 5.51
C PRO A 118 -5.61 23.48 4.92
N TRP A 119 -4.62 22.61 5.18
CA TRP A 119 -4.71 21.19 4.85
C TRP A 119 -5.94 20.56 5.47
N ILE A 120 -6.82 20.01 4.64
CA ILE A 120 -8.07 19.36 5.04
C ILE A 120 -8.31 18.13 4.17
N LEU A 121 -9.26 17.29 4.58
CA LEU A 121 -9.82 16.29 3.69
C LEU A 121 -10.65 16.98 2.60
N PRO A 122 -10.71 16.39 1.38
CA PRO A 122 -11.57 16.87 0.31
C PRO A 122 -13.02 16.99 0.80
N GLN A 123 -13.61 18.18 0.64
CA GLN A 123 -14.97 18.45 1.09
C GLN A 123 -15.74 19.32 0.09
N MET A 124 -17.07 19.23 0.12
CA MET A 124 -17.94 19.95 -0.79
C MET A 124 -19.30 20.22 -0.16
N LYS A 125 -19.94 21.34 -0.54
CA LYS A 125 -21.29 21.67 -0.09
C LYS A 125 -22.31 20.71 -0.73
N ASN A 126 -23.18 20.15 0.10
CA ASN A 126 -24.33 19.37 -0.35
C ASN A 126 -25.33 20.26 -1.11
N ARG A 127 -25.90 19.73 -2.19
CA ARG A 127 -26.92 20.39 -3.02
C ARG A 127 -28.29 19.80 -2.69
N GLU A 128 -29.32 20.62 -2.83
CA GLU A 128 -30.69 20.15 -2.67
C GLU A 128 -30.99 19.05 -3.69
N GLY A 129 -31.58 17.94 -3.24
CA GLY A 129 -31.86 16.76 -4.08
C GLY A 129 -30.74 15.71 -4.11
N GLU A 130 -29.55 15.98 -3.55
CA GLU A 130 -28.46 14.99 -3.42
C GLU A 130 -28.39 14.39 -2.02
N THR A 131 -28.16 13.07 -1.92
CA THR A 131 -27.76 12.43 -0.67
C THR A 131 -26.33 12.82 -0.28
N LEU A 132 -25.99 12.72 1.00
CA LEU A 132 -24.62 13.01 1.48
C LEU A 132 -23.58 12.11 0.80
N ARG A 133 -23.92 10.86 0.51
CA ARG A 133 -23.06 9.94 -0.24
C ARG A 133 -22.83 10.43 -1.67
N GLN A 134 -23.89 10.80 -2.39
CA GLN A 134 -23.76 11.34 -3.76
C GLN A 134 -22.92 12.63 -3.78
N THR A 135 -23.05 13.46 -2.75
CA THR A 135 -22.17 14.63 -2.59
C THR A 135 -20.70 14.24 -2.42
N ALA A 136 -20.40 13.16 -1.70
CA ALA A 136 -19.04 12.64 -1.60
C ALA A 136 -18.52 12.09 -2.94
N GLU A 137 -19.35 11.35 -3.69
CA GLU A 137 -19.00 10.87 -5.05
C GLU A 137 -18.70 12.04 -5.99
N ARG A 138 -19.56 13.07 -5.98
CA ARG A 138 -19.37 14.30 -6.74
C ARG A 138 -18.13 15.07 -6.30
N CYS A 139 -17.86 15.13 -4.99
CA CYS A 139 -16.66 15.78 -4.46
C CYS A 139 -15.39 15.15 -5.02
N ILE A 140 -15.34 13.83 -5.14
CA ILE A 140 -14.19 13.12 -5.70
C ILE A 140 -14.10 13.40 -7.20
N GLY A 141 -15.21 13.31 -7.94
CA GLY A 141 -15.23 13.59 -9.38
C GLY A 141 -14.86 15.01 -9.76
N GLU A 142 -15.35 16.02 -9.04
CA GLU A 142 -15.06 17.45 -9.34
C GLU A 142 -13.62 17.85 -8.94
N LEU A 143 -13.10 17.31 -7.83
CA LEU A 143 -11.75 17.65 -7.36
C LEU A 143 -10.65 16.91 -8.12
N SER A 144 -10.98 15.77 -8.71
CA SER A 144 -10.06 14.96 -9.49
C SER A 144 -10.09 15.44 -10.93
N GLY A 145 -8.96 15.87 -11.47
CA GLY A 145 -8.84 16.23 -12.89
C GLY A 145 -8.78 15.01 -13.81
N THR A 146 -9.18 13.83 -13.32
CA THR A 146 -9.03 12.53 -13.98
C THR A 146 -10.15 11.60 -13.51
N ASP A 147 -10.56 10.69 -14.38
CA ASP A 147 -11.54 9.66 -14.06
C ASP A 147 -10.94 8.68 -13.03
N LEU A 148 -11.32 8.87 -11.76
CA LEU A 148 -10.97 7.96 -10.68
C LEU A 148 -12.05 6.91 -10.49
N SER A 149 -11.66 5.64 -10.53
CA SER A 149 -12.53 4.53 -10.11
C SER A 149 -12.50 4.44 -8.59
N VAL A 150 -13.57 4.88 -7.95
CA VAL A 150 -13.67 4.98 -6.48
C VAL A 150 -14.92 4.29 -5.98
N GLU A 151 -14.76 3.52 -4.91
CA GLU A 151 -15.84 2.87 -4.19
C GLU A 151 -16.03 3.49 -2.80
N ILE A 152 -17.20 4.07 -2.54
CA ILE A 152 -17.56 4.61 -1.22
C ILE A 152 -18.10 3.49 -0.34
N SER A 153 -17.55 3.36 0.86
CA SER A 153 -17.95 2.32 1.81
C SER A 153 -19.26 2.71 2.52
N GLY A 154 -20.37 2.19 2.01
CA GLY A 154 -21.69 2.34 2.63
C GLY A 154 -22.30 3.74 2.51
N ASN A 155 -23.49 3.90 3.07
CA ASN A 155 -24.28 5.15 3.00
C ASN A 155 -24.16 6.01 4.27
N ALA A 156 -23.57 5.48 5.34
CA ALA A 156 -23.44 6.16 6.62
C ALA A 156 -22.07 6.87 6.74
N PRO A 157 -22.02 8.13 7.22
CA PRO A 157 -20.76 8.78 7.49
C PRO A 157 -20.09 8.15 8.72
N PHE A 158 -18.77 7.98 8.68
CA PHE A 158 -18.02 7.42 9.82
C PHE A 158 -17.73 8.45 10.92
N GLY A 159 -17.92 9.74 10.62
CA GLY A 159 -17.62 10.81 11.55
C GLY A 159 -18.32 12.11 11.16
N VAL A 160 -18.51 12.98 12.14
CA VAL A 160 -19.05 14.33 11.95
C VAL A 160 -18.19 15.35 12.69
N TYR A 161 -17.89 16.45 12.04
CA TYR A 161 -17.25 17.61 12.63
C TYR A 161 -18.16 18.83 12.51
N THR A 162 -18.47 19.49 13.61
CA THR A 162 -19.28 20.71 13.63
C THR A 162 -18.41 21.88 14.07
N HIS A 163 -18.46 22.98 13.33
CA HIS A 163 -17.84 24.23 13.76
C HIS A 163 -18.77 25.41 13.53
N ARG A 164 -18.60 26.45 14.34
CA ARG A 164 -19.36 27.71 14.24
C ARG A 164 -18.55 28.72 13.45
N TYR A 165 -19.23 29.49 12.61
CA TYR A 165 -18.58 30.57 11.88
C TYR A 165 -18.33 31.77 12.81
N PRO A 166 -17.19 32.46 12.67
CA PRO A 166 -16.99 33.77 13.27
C PRO A 166 -18.11 34.74 12.86
N SER A 167 -18.50 35.66 13.75
CA SER A 167 -19.61 36.60 13.55
C SER A 167 -19.63 37.29 12.18
N PRO A 168 -18.49 37.79 11.64
CA PRO A 168 -18.49 38.45 10.33
C PRO A 168 -18.89 37.52 9.16
N ILE A 169 -18.52 36.23 9.25
CA ILE A 169 -18.85 35.24 8.23
C ILE A 169 -20.29 34.76 8.39
N ALA A 170 -20.74 34.58 9.64
CA ALA A 170 -22.11 34.18 9.93
C ALA A 170 -23.13 35.19 9.40
N GLN A 171 -22.85 36.49 9.56
CA GLN A 171 -23.69 37.56 9.01
C GLN A 171 -23.71 37.59 7.48
N LYS A 172 -22.54 37.41 6.83
CA LYS A 172 -22.44 37.40 5.36
C LYS A 172 -23.12 36.19 4.72
N THR A 173 -23.04 35.03 5.36
CA THR A 173 -23.55 33.77 4.81
C THR A 173 -24.98 33.45 5.26
N GLY A 174 -25.49 34.15 6.28
CA GLY A 174 -26.77 33.82 6.92
C GLY A 174 -26.74 32.51 7.71
N ALA A 175 -25.57 31.88 7.87
CA ALA A 175 -25.42 30.57 8.49
C ALA A 175 -24.61 30.66 9.80
N THR A 176 -25.03 29.90 10.82
CA THR A 176 -24.35 29.91 12.14
C THR A 176 -23.03 29.11 12.11
N GLY A 177 -22.86 28.21 11.15
CA GLY A 177 -21.71 27.31 11.05
C GLY A 177 -21.88 26.24 9.98
N ALA A 178 -21.04 25.21 10.07
CA ALA A 178 -21.08 24.06 9.18
C ALA A 178 -20.94 22.73 9.94
N LYS A 179 -21.58 21.71 9.38
CA LYS A 179 -21.41 20.30 9.75
C LYS A 179 -20.77 19.58 8.57
N ILE A 180 -19.65 18.93 8.82
CA ILE A 180 -18.88 18.16 7.86
C ILE A 180 -19.08 16.69 8.20
N PHE A 181 -19.60 15.92 7.25
CA PHE A 181 -19.81 14.47 7.37
C PHE A 181 -18.73 13.76 6.56
N PHE A 182 -18.00 12.84 7.19
CA PHE A 182 -16.89 12.14 6.55
C PHE A 182 -17.33 10.77 6.03
N TYR A 183 -16.94 10.47 4.80
CA TYR A 183 -17.16 9.20 4.12
C TYR A 183 -15.82 8.59 3.73
N THR A 184 -15.71 7.26 3.82
CA THR A 184 -14.53 6.54 3.33
C THR A 184 -14.73 6.17 1.88
N ALA A 185 -13.71 6.45 1.07
CA ALA A 185 -13.70 6.14 -0.34
C ALA A 185 -12.38 5.45 -0.67
N ASN A 186 -12.45 4.25 -1.24
CA ASN A 186 -11.29 3.46 -1.60
C ASN A 186 -11.08 3.54 -3.11
N LEU A 187 -9.85 3.75 -3.54
CA LEU A 187 -9.48 3.68 -4.94
C LEU A 187 -9.50 2.22 -5.39
N SER A 188 -10.42 1.85 -6.27
CA SER A 188 -10.51 0.49 -6.82
C SER A 188 -9.37 0.21 -7.80
N VAL A 189 -8.92 1.25 -8.52
CA VAL A 189 -7.77 1.22 -9.42
C VAL A 189 -6.89 2.41 -9.08
N ILE A 190 -5.60 2.15 -8.88
CA ILE A 190 -4.62 3.20 -8.65
C ILE A 190 -4.26 3.82 -10.01
N PRO A 191 -4.47 5.13 -10.22
CA PRO A 191 -4.11 5.79 -11.46
C PRO A 191 -2.61 6.09 -11.51
N LYS A 192 -1.98 5.79 -12.67
CA LYS A 192 -0.55 6.08 -12.95
C LYS A 192 -0.13 7.51 -12.64
N GLU A 193 -1.04 8.45 -12.88
CA GLU A 193 -0.87 9.85 -12.49
C GLU A 193 -2.16 10.34 -11.83
N PHE A 194 -2.04 10.83 -10.60
CA PHE A 194 -3.13 11.52 -9.93
C PHE A 194 -3.03 13.02 -10.21
N ARG A 195 -4.07 13.59 -10.81
CA ARG A 195 -4.17 15.01 -11.09
C ARG A 195 -5.39 15.58 -10.40
N VAL A 196 -5.23 16.77 -9.83
CA VAL A 196 -6.34 17.53 -9.22
C VAL A 196 -6.78 18.65 -10.15
N ASN A 197 -8.04 19.05 -10.04
CA ASN A 197 -8.54 20.22 -10.75
C ASN A 197 -7.88 21.49 -10.17
N PRO A 198 -7.07 22.25 -10.95
CA PRO A 198 -6.33 23.41 -10.44
C PRO A 198 -7.22 24.59 -10.05
N ASP A 199 -8.47 24.63 -10.57
CA ASP A 199 -9.46 25.65 -10.21
C ASP A 199 -9.90 25.51 -8.75
N ASP A 200 -10.08 24.27 -8.28
CA ASP A 200 -10.66 23.96 -6.98
C ASP A 200 -9.61 23.55 -5.94
N VAL A 201 -8.47 23.00 -6.38
CA VAL A 201 -7.40 22.50 -5.50
C VAL A 201 -6.08 23.17 -5.87
N SER A 202 -5.45 23.79 -4.87
CA SER A 202 -4.13 24.40 -5.03
C SER A 202 -2.98 23.40 -4.87
N GLU A 203 -3.08 22.53 -3.86
CA GLU A 203 -2.07 21.52 -3.56
C GLU A 203 -2.77 20.27 -3.00
N PHE A 204 -2.17 19.11 -3.21
CA PHE A 204 -2.62 17.84 -2.66
C PHE A 204 -1.43 17.03 -2.12
N GLN A 205 -1.70 16.15 -1.16
CA GLN A 205 -0.72 15.23 -0.62
C GLN A 205 -1.41 13.95 -0.14
N TRP A 206 -0.76 12.81 -0.35
CA TRP A 206 -1.13 11.54 0.29
C TRP A 206 -0.33 11.38 1.57
N VAL A 207 -1.03 11.19 2.69
CA VAL A 207 -0.41 11.16 4.01
C VAL A 207 -0.77 9.88 4.77
N ASN A 208 0.18 9.39 5.55
CA ASN A 208 -0.11 8.38 6.56
C ASN A 208 -0.74 9.02 7.81
N ARG A 209 -1.12 8.19 8.78
CA ARG A 209 -1.75 8.64 10.04
C ARG A 209 -0.91 9.69 10.76
N ASP A 210 0.37 9.45 10.95
CA ASP A 210 1.25 10.29 11.78
C ASP A 210 1.51 11.64 11.08
N GLU A 211 1.72 11.62 9.76
CA GLU A 211 1.81 12.80 8.90
C GLU A 211 0.53 13.64 8.98
N PHE A 212 -0.65 13.01 8.87
CA PHE A 212 -1.94 13.70 9.02
C PHE A 212 -2.07 14.42 10.37
N TRP A 213 -1.65 13.79 11.46
CA TRP A 213 -1.70 14.43 12.79
C TRP A 213 -0.77 15.64 12.89
N SER A 214 0.32 15.66 12.14
CA SER A 214 1.28 16.77 12.10
C SER A 214 0.88 17.92 11.15
N THR A 215 0.26 17.61 10.01
CA THR A 215 -0.02 18.59 8.94
C THR A 215 -1.38 19.26 9.05
N VAL A 216 -2.42 18.51 9.44
CA VAL A 216 -3.80 19.02 9.50
C VAL A 216 -4.03 19.79 10.81
N PRO A 217 -4.54 21.04 10.75
CA PRO A 217 -4.84 21.80 11.96
C PRO A 217 -6.16 21.36 12.61
N GLY A 218 -6.32 21.71 13.89
CA GLY A 218 -7.57 21.50 14.63
C GLY A 218 -7.71 20.10 15.22
N THR A 219 -7.49 19.97 16.52
CA THR A 219 -7.56 18.70 17.24
C THR A 219 -8.92 18.02 17.14
N GLN A 220 -10.02 18.78 17.16
CA GLN A 220 -11.38 18.23 17.07
C GLN A 220 -11.68 17.69 15.67
N TYR A 221 -11.21 18.38 14.62
CA TYR A 221 -11.32 17.91 13.24
C TYR A 221 -10.57 16.57 13.06
N LYS A 222 -9.31 16.53 13.52
CA LYS A 222 -8.49 15.30 13.46
C LYS A 222 -9.10 14.14 14.22
N LYS A 223 -9.69 14.39 15.40
CA LYS A 223 -10.40 13.37 16.18
C LYS A 223 -11.64 12.84 15.45
N ALA A 224 -12.39 13.69 14.76
CA ALA A 224 -13.55 13.27 13.97
C ALA A 224 -13.14 12.46 12.74
N ALA A 225 -12.00 12.80 12.13
CA ALA A 225 -11.45 12.13 10.94
C ALA A 225 -10.61 10.86 11.26
N ARG A 226 -10.32 10.56 12.53
CA ARG A 226 -9.37 9.50 12.92
C ARG A 226 -9.65 8.11 12.34
N TYR A 227 -10.94 7.81 12.11
CA TYR A 227 -11.37 6.52 11.58
C TYR A 227 -11.04 6.34 10.10
N ALA A 228 -10.61 7.39 9.39
CA ALA A 228 -10.08 7.27 8.04
C ALA A 228 -8.84 6.35 7.98
N PHE A 229 -8.06 6.31 9.06
CA PHE A 229 -6.82 5.52 9.18
C PHE A 229 -7.01 4.19 9.94
N LEU A 230 -8.26 3.77 10.18
CA LEU A 230 -8.50 2.47 10.81
C LEU A 230 -8.27 1.38 9.74
N GLU A 231 -7.40 0.44 10.08
CA GLU A 231 -7.10 -0.80 9.35
C GLU A 231 -7.85 -1.96 10.00
#